data_AF-A0A955A7I3-F1
#
_entry.id   AF-A0A955A7I3-F1
#
_cell.length_a   1.000
_cell.length_b   1.000
_cell.length_c   1.000
_cell.angle_alpha   90.00
_cell.angle_beta   90.00
_cell.angle_gamma   90.00
#
_symmetry.space_group_name_H-M   'P 1'
#
loop_
_entity.id
_entity.type
_entity.pdbx_description
1 polymer ?
#
loop_
_entity_poly.entity_id
_entity_poly.type
_entity_poly.pdbx_seq_one_letter_code
_entity_poly.pdbx_strand_id
1 'polypeptide(L)'
;MTSQASIAGDPCEARRAACEFVRGFVQHTLPPRLQKIRYYGWMGPNSAASLDELRWLVSLFLGCCYILTASAADRETTSCDRCAGELQCVLATNHEGRVLHANALPYLDSG
;
A
#
# COMPACT_ATOMS: atom_id res chain seq x y z
N MET A 1 -5.74 17.65 76.25
CA MET A 1 -6.30 16.32 75.95
C MET A 1 -6.97 16.39 74.58
N THR A 2 -6.19 16.18 73.52
CA THR A 2 -6.68 16.19 72.14
C THR A 2 -7.20 14.81 71.79
N SER A 3 -8.52 14.68 71.70
CA SER A 3 -9.21 13.47 71.24
C SER A 3 -8.91 13.28 69.74
N GLN A 4 -8.14 12.24 69.42
CA GLN A 4 -7.99 11.78 68.05
C GLN A 4 -9.29 11.08 67.64
N ALA A 5 -10.13 11.78 66.86
CA ALA A 5 -11.25 11.15 66.18
C ALA A 5 -10.70 10.22 65.10
N SER A 6 -10.85 8.90 65.29
CA SER A 6 -10.54 7.93 64.26
C SER A 6 -11.57 8.06 63.15
N ILE A 7 -11.17 8.64 62.01
CA ILE A 7 -11.93 8.61 60.77
C ILE A 7 -11.76 7.20 60.19
N ALA A 8 -12.43 6.22 60.79
CA ALA A 8 -12.63 4.93 60.15
C ALA A 8 -13.78 5.13 59.16
N GLY A 9 -13.45 5.51 57.92
CA GLY A 9 -14.40 5.56 56.82
C GLY A 9 -15.09 4.20 56.66
N ASP A 10 -16.38 4.21 56.35
CA ASP A 10 -17.21 3.01 56.28
C ASP A 10 -16.62 2.03 55.24
N PRO A 11 -16.21 0.80 55.64
CA PRO A 11 -15.55 -0.14 54.73
C PRO A 11 -16.41 -0.51 53.51
N CYS A 12 -17.73 -0.38 53.63
CA CYS A 12 -18.65 -0.56 52.52
C CYS A 12 -18.54 0.53 51.44
N GLU A 13 -18.22 1.78 51.82
CA GLU A 13 -18.04 2.89 50.89
C GLU A 13 -16.74 2.76 50.12
N ALA A 14 -15.64 2.40 50.81
CA ALA A 14 -14.37 2.09 50.18
C ALA A 14 -14.49 0.94 49.17
N ARG A 15 -15.28 -0.09 49.49
CA ARG A 15 -15.55 -1.21 48.57
C ARG A 15 -16.36 -0.77 47.35
N ARG A 16 -17.37 0.09 47.52
CA ARG A 16 -18.15 0.64 46.40
C ARG A 16 -17.29 1.50 45.48
N ALA A 17 -16.49 2.40 46.04
CA ALA A 17 -15.55 3.23 45.29
C ALA A 17 -14.52 2.38 44.52
N ALA A 18 -14.01 1.30 45.12
CA ALA A 18 -13.12 0.36 44.44
C ALA A 18 -13.81 -0.38 43.27
N CYS A 19 -15.04 -0.84 43.47
CA CYS A 19 -15.81 -1.50 42.40
C CYS A 19 -16.16 -0.54 41.26
N GLU A 20 -16.53 0.70 41.56
CA GLU A 20 -16.82 1.75 40.57
C GLU A 20 -15.55 2.20 39.84
N PHE A 21 -14.42 2.30 40.54
CA PHE A 21 -13.11 2.53 39.95
C PHE A 21 -12.75 1.42 38.95
N VAL A 22 -12.85 0.14 39.34
CA VAL A 22 -12.57 -0.98 38.44
C VAL A 22 -13.50 -0.94 37.22
N ARG A 23 -14.78 -0.61 37.39
CA ARG A 23 -15.73 -0.45 36.27
C ARG A 23 -15.37 0.70 35.33
N GLY A 24 -14.88 1.83 35.85
CA GLY A 24 -14.40 2.97 35.06
C GLY A 24 -13.00 2.79 34.47
N PHE A 25 -12.20 1.87 35.04
CA PHE A 25 -10.85 1.53 34.61
C PHE A 25 -10.81 0.39 33.58
N VAL A 26 -11.96 -0.25 33.29
CA VAL A 26 -12.16 -1.11 32.12
C VAL A 26 -12.19 -0.20 30.87
N GLN A 27 -11.07 0.44 30.57
CA GLN A 27 -10.87 1.28 29.39
C GLN A 27 -10.27 0.47 28.22
N HIS A 28 -9.96 -0.81 28.44
CA HIS A 28 -9.20 -1.62 27.46
C HIS A 28 -9.77 -3.02 27.19
N THR A 29 -11.01 -3.31 27.56
CA THR A 29 -11.68 -4.49 26.99
C THR A 29 -12.25 -4.08 25.65
N LEU A 30 -11.59 -4.56 24.59
CA LEU A 30 -12.03 -4.45 23.22
C LEU A 30 -13.52 -4.84 23.14
N PRO A 31 -14.39 -4.06 22.46
CA PRO A 31 -15.80 -4.40 22.33
C PRO A 31 -15.98 -5.84 21.86
N PRO A 32 -17.06 -6.52 22.28
CA PRO A 32 -17.33 -7.87 21.80
C PRO A 32 -17.29 -7.90 20.26
N ARG A 33 -16.62 -8.91 19.70
CA ARG A 33 -16.33 -9.12 18.25
C ARG A 33 -15.21 -8.25 17.65
N LEU A 34 -14.59 -7.37 18.41
CA LEU A 34 -13.41 -6.64 17.95
C LEU A 34 -12.19 -7.39 18.50
N GLN A 35 -11.37 -7.95 17.62
CA GLN A 35 -10.16 -8.71 17.98
C GLN A 35 -8.92 -7.87 17.74
N LYS A 36 -8.00 -7.87 18.71
CA LYS A 36 -6.72 -7.18 18.56
C LYS A 36 -5.80 -8.06 17.72
N ILE A 37 -5.67 -7.71 16.44
CA ILE A 37 -4.70 -8.35 15.54
C ILE A 37 -3.35 -7.66 15.75
N ARG A 38 -2.32 -8.43 16.08
CA ARG A 38 -0.93 -7.96 16.08
C ARG A 38 -0.24 -8.53 14.85
N TYR A 39 0.18 -7.64 13.97
CA TYR A 39 0.98 -7.99 12.80
C TYR A 39 2.46 -8.10 13.19
N TYR A 40 3.16 -9.09 12.63
CA TYR A 40 4.59 -9.35 12.87
C TYR A 40 5.34 -9.46 11.54
N GLY A 41 6.68 -9.43 11.62
CA GLY A 41 7.55 -9.49 10.45
C GLY A 41 7.28 -8.33 9.51
N TRP A 42 7.10 -8.65 8.22
CA TRP A 42 6.86 -7.68 7.15
C TRP A 42 5.55 -6.90 7.23
N MET A 43 4.55 -7.40 7.97
CA MET A 43 3.31 -6.66 8.22
C MET A 43 3.36 -5.85 9.53
N GLY A 44 4.46 -5.96 10.29
CA GLY A 44 4.60 -5.21 11.53
C GLY A 44 4.78 -3.70 11.28
N PRO A 45 4.38 -2.83 12.23
CA PRO A 45 4.52 -1.38 12.09
C PRO A 45 5.98 -0.90 12.01
N ASN A 46 6.92 -1.73 12.45
CA ASN A 46 8.36 -1.46 12.39
C ASN A 46 9.01 -2.04 11.12
N SER A 47 8.23 -2.59 10.19
CA SER A 47 8.76 -3.06 8.91
C SER A 47 9.12 -1.87 8.04
N ALA A 48 10.37 -1.82 7.57
CA ALA A 48 10.80 -0.84 6.58
C ALA A 48 10.23 -1.16 5.18
N ALA A 49 9.96 -2.44 4.90
CA ALA A 49 9.46 -2.90 3.61
C ALA A 49 7.94 -2.82 3.55
N SER A 50 7.43 -2.30 2.45
CA SER A 50 5.99 -2.27 2.16
C SER A 50 5.51 -3.60 1.58
N LEU A 51 4.21 -3.91 1.73
CA LEU A 51 3.65 -5.14 1.15
C LEU A 51 3.73 -5.16 -0.38
N ASP A 52 3.62 -4.01 -1.04
CA ASP A 52 3.70 -3.93 -2.49
C ASP A 52 5.13 -4.15 -3.00
N GLU A 53 6.13 -3.64 -2.28
CA GLU A 53 7.54 -3.93 -2.55
C GLU A 53 7.85 -5.42 -2.41
N LEU A 54 7.30 -6.08 -1.37
CA LEU A 54 7.49 -7.51 -1.17
C LEU A 54 6.79 -8.34 -2.25
N ARG A 55 5.57 -7.96 -2.66
CA ARG A 55 4.87 -8.59 -3.79
C ARG A 55 5.68 -8.47 -5.07
N TRP A 56 6.27 -7.31 -5.31
CA TRP A 56 7.15 -7.07 -6.45
C TRP A 56 8.41 -7.93 -6.40
N LEU A 57 9.11 -7.97 -5.27
CA LEU A 57 10.32 -8.80 -5.06
C LEU A 57 10.04 -10.30 -5.25
N VAL A 58 8.95 -10.80 -4.66
CA VAL A 58 8.55 -12.21 -4.81
C VAL A 58 8.25 -12.54 -6.26
N SER A 59 7.58 -11.64 -6.98
CA SER A 59 7.23 -11.88 -8.39
C SER A 59 8.46 -11.88 -9.29
N LEU A 60 9.42 -10.97 -9.07
CA LEU A 60 10.72 -11.02 -9.74
C LEU A 60 11.44 -12.34 -9.48
N PHE A 61 11.48 -12.78 -8.22
CA PHE A 61 12.14 -14.03 -7.85
C PHE A 61 11.49 -15.25 -8.49
N LEU A 62 10.16 -15.27 -8.60
CA LEU A 62 9.41 -16.33 -9.25
C LEU A 62 9.48 -16.27 -10.79
N GLY A 63 10.14 -15.27 -11.37
CA GLY A 63 10.16 -15.07 -12.82
C GLY A 63 8.80 -14.65 -13.38
N CYS A 64 7.87 -14.25 -12.52
CA CYS A 64 6.63 -13.62 -12.92
C CYS A 64 6.97 -12.21 -13.40
N CYS A 65 7.20 -12.07 -14.72
CA CYS A 65 7.19 -10.77 -15.36
C CYS A 65 5.82 -10.15 -15.10
N TYR A 66 5.72 -9.20 -14.17
CA TYR A 66 4.58 -8.30 -14.15
C TYR A 66 4.55 -7.67 -15.52
N ILE A 67 3.56 -8.06 -16.33
CA ILE A 67 3.16 -7.24 -17.46
C ILE A 67 2.80 -5.93 -16.79
N LEU A 68 3.67 -4.92 -16.91
CA LEU A 68 3.24 -3.55 -16.77
C LEU A 68 2.13 -3.45 -17.80
N THR A 69 0.89 -3.58 -17.34
CA THR A 69 -0.26 -3.08 -18.08
C THR A 69 -0.06 -1.58 -18.05
N ALA A 70 0.87 -1.09 -18.88
CA ALA A 70 0.65 0.17 -19.53
C ALA A 70 -0.72 -0.05 -20.17
N SER A 71 -1.77 0.42 -19.49
CA SER A 71 -2.99 0.81 -20.18
C SER A 71 -2.46 1.51 -21.40
N ALA A 72 -2.74 1.00 -22.60
CA ALA A 72 -2.27 1.60 -23.82
C ALA A 72 -2.65 3.08 -23.71
N ALA A 73 -1.69 3.90 -23.30
CA ALA A 73 -1.89 5.33 -23.27
C ALA A 73 -2.21 5.61 -24.72
N ASP A 74 -3.33 6.31 -24.96
CA ASP A 74 -3.70 6.71 -26.31
C ASP A 74 -2.42 7.13 -27.00
N ARG A 75 -2.05 6.38 -28.04
CA ARG A 75 -0.80 6.64 -28.75
C ARG A 75 -0.98 8.04 -29.30
N GLU A 76 -0.29 9.01 -28.70
CA GLU A 76 -0.31 10.37 -29.18
C GLU A 76 0.12 10.33 -30.64
N THR A 77 -0.82 10.67 -31.53
CA THR A 77 -0.60 10.66 -32.95
C THR A 77 0.43 11.76 -33.25
N THR A 78 1.69 11.37 -33.46
CA THR A 78 2.72 12.32 -33.85
C THR A 78 2.43 12.81 -35.27
N SER A 79 2.39 14.13 -35.46
CA SER A 79 2.17 14.75 -36.76
C SER A 79 3.46 15.35 -37.32
N CYS A 80 3.53 15.50 -38.64
CA CYS A 80 4.66 16.11 -39.33
C CYS A 80 4.64 17.64 -39.17
N ASP A 81 5.72 18.24 -38.70
CA ASP A 81 5.83 19.71 -38.51
C ASP A 81 5.60 20.53 -39.80
N ARG A 82 5.76 19.92 -40.97
CA ARG A 82 5.69 20.61 -42.26
C ARG A 82 4.33 20.52 -42.95
N CYS A 83 3.64 19.39 -42.81
CA CYS A 83 2.39 19.12 -43.50
C CYS A 83 1.23 18.73 -42.57
N ALA A 84 1.48 18.64 -41.26
CA ALA A 84 0.55 18.17 -40.23
C ALA A 84 -0.02 16.75 -40.47
N GLY A 85 0.52 15.99 -41.42
CA GLY A 85 0.12 14.61 -41.68
C GLY A 85 0.50 13.66 -40.54
N GLU A 86 -0.26 12.60 -40.37
CA GLU A 86 -0.01 11.55 -39.38
C GLU A 86 1.27 10.77 -39.70
N LEU A 87 2.18 10.69 -38.73
CA LEU A 87 3.42 9.91 -38.83
C LEU A 87 3.17 8.49 -38.34
N GLN A 88 3.66 7.51 -39.10
CA GLN A 88 3.63 6.10 -38.71
C GLN A 88 5.01 5.66 -38.21
N CYS A 89 5.05 4.98 -37.07
CA CYS A 89 6.28 4.35 -36.59
C CYS A 89 6.66 3.20 -37.52
N VAL A 90 7.76 3.35 -38.25
CA VAL A 90 8.29 2.30 -39.15
C VAL A 90 9.20 1.35 -38.40
N LEU A 91 10.05 1.86 -37.52
CA LEU A 91 11.09 1.09 -36.83
C LEU A 91 11.26 1.63 -35.40
N ALA A 92 11.30 0.73 -34.43
CA ALA A 92 11.74 1.03 -33.07
C ALA A 92 12.90 0.12 -32.70
N THR A 93 13.96 0.69 -32.12
CA THR A 93 15.13 -0.05 -31.63
C THR A 93 15.40 0.29 -30.17
N ASN A 94 16.05 -0.62 -29.45
CA ASN A 94 16.59 -0.30 -28.13
C ASN A 94 17.94 0.44 -28.27
N HIS A 95 18.51 0.88 -27.14
CA HIS A 95 19.81 1.56 -27.09
C HIS A 95 20.99 0.68 -27.57
N GLU A 96 20.82 -0.64 -27.63
CA GLU A 96 21.80 -1.61 -28.14
C GLU A 96 21.63 -1.89 -29.65
N GLY A 97 20.66 -1.24 -30.31
CA GLY A 97 20.37 -1.42 -31.73
C GLY A 97 19.49 -2.64 -32.06
N ARG A 98 18.97 -3.36 -31.07
CA ARG A 98 18.02 -4.47 -31.27
C ARG A 98 16.67 -3.92 -31.70
N VAL A 99 16.11 -4.50 -32.77
CA VAL A 99 14.77 -4.17 -33.28
C VAL A 99 13.69 -4.62 -32.30
N LEU A 100 12.87 -3.67 -31.88
CA LEU A 100 11.71 -3.86 -31.01
C LEU A 100 10.40 -3.90 -31.80
N HIS A 101 10.32 -3.13 -32.90
CA HIS A 101 9.14 -3.03 -33.76
C HIS A 101 9.58 -2.70 -35.19
N ALA A 102 8.95 -3.33 -36.18
CA ALA A 102 9.17 -3.02 -37.60
C ALA A 102 7.85 -3.15 -38.36
N ASN A 103 7.43 -2.09 -39.04
CA ASN A 103 6.31 -2.10 -39.97
C ASN A 103 6.81 -2.19 -41.41
N ALA A 104 6.02 -2.80 -42.30
CA ALA A 104 6.29 -2.78 -43.73
C ALA A 104 6.32 -1.34 -44.23
N LEU A 105 7.33 -1.00 -45.02
CA LEU A 105 7.49 0.33 -45.57
C LEU A 105 6.57 0.50 -46.77
N PRO A 106 5.54 1.38 -46.71
CA PRO A 106 4.52 1.47 -47.75
C PRO A 106 5.05 1.91 -49.13
N TYR A 107 6.30 2.37 -49.22
CA TYR A 107 6.92 2.81 -50.47
C TYR A 107 7.94 1.83 -51.07
N LEU A 108 8.28 0.74 -50.36
CA LEU A 108 9.26 -0.26 -50.86
C LEU A 108 8.61 -1.35 -51.72
N ASP A 109 7.28 -1.41 -51.76
CA ASP A 109 6.51 -2.38 -52.55
C ASP A 109 5.99 -1.81 -53.88
N SER A 110 6.34 -0.57 -54.23
CA SER A 110 5.95 0.10 -55.49
C SER A 110 6.92 -0.20 -56.64
N GLY A 111 7.27 -1.47 -56.81
CA GLY A 111 8.06 -1.98 -57.95
C GLY A 111 7.26 -2.01 -59.24
#